data_AF-A0A4S9YC42-F1
#
_entry.id   AF-A0A4S9YC42-F1
#
_cell.length_a   1.000
_cell.length_b   1.000
_cell.length_c   1.000
_cell.angle_alpha   90.00
_cell.angle_beta   90.00
_cell.angle_gamma   90.00
#
_symmetry.space_group_name_H-M   'P 1'
#
loop_
_entity.id
_entity.type
_entity.pdbx_description
1 polymer ?
#
loop_
_entity_poly.entity_id
_entity_poly.type
_entity_poly.pdbx_seq_one_letter_code
_entity_poly.pdbx_strand_id
1 'polypeptide(L)'
;MDGSKVLIKQQAGLALGAPNAFPDLKITDIITMNNTNINGYMFVTYSVLNHSMRTPSRHTGTILNITSTTALEAPPFPGEAVYHANKACQEGFTNALRNELCGTDIRVLALRPGVVGTHFHRQRVGFDDGMYDDFMDGYKPLVPEDVAESAVYMLSAPMSVSIKALDVVPSAQRSLTVFDREWSKRNENNDAN
;
A
#
# COMPACT_ATOMS: atom_id res chain seq x y z
N MET A 1 13.78 -18.77 10.23
CA MET A 1 12.42 -18.73 9.67
C MET A 1 11.99 -20.18 9.52
N ASP A 2 10.95 -20.62 10.24
CA ASP A 2 10.38 -21.94 9.99
C ASP A 2 9.84 -21.98 8.54
N GLY A 3 9.72 -23.15 7.92
CA GLY A 3 9.36 -23.32 6.50
C GLY A 3 7.95 -22.86 6.09
N SER A 4 7.34 -21.91 6.80
CA SER A 4 6.10 -21.23 6.43
C SER A 4 6.28 -20.38 5.17
N LYS A 5 5.37 -20.59 4.20
CA LYS A 5 5.37 -19.86 2.94
C LYS A 5 4.93 -18.41 3.16
N VAL A 6 5.73 -17.44 2.71
CA VAL A 6 5.39 -16.02 2.77
C VAL A 6 5.18 -15.50 1.35
N LEU A 7 4.03 -14.86 1.13
CA LEU A 7 3.78 -14.05 -0.05
C LEU A 7 3.76 -12.58 0.37
N ILE A 8 4.70 -11.80 -0.15
CA ILE A 8 4.64 -10.35 -0.10
C ILE A 8 4.12 -9.88 -1.45
N LYS A 9 2.95 -9.22 -1.45
CA LYS A 9 2.46 -8.57 -2.66
C LYS A 9 3.13 -7.23 -2.83
N GLN A 10 4.21 -7.21 -3.61
CA GLN A 10 4.81 -5.97 -4.10
C GLN A 10 3.76 -5.09 -4.80
N GLN A 11 4.00 -3.78 -4.68
CA GLN A 11 3.23 -2.66 -5.20
C GLN A 11 3.07 -2.70 -6.73
N ALA A 12 2.23 -3.60 -7.24
CA ALA A 12 1.66 -3.45 -8.58
C ALA A 12 0.63 -2.29 -8.63
N GLY A 13 0.45 -1.57 -7.51
CA GLY A 13 -0.40 -0.39 -7.42
C GLY A 13 0.18 0.79 -8.21
N LEU A 14 -0.49 1.23 -9.27
CA LEU A 14 -0.18 2.48 -9.98
C LEU A 14 -1.35 3.46 -9.90
N ALA A 15 -1.05 4.74 -9.93
CA ALA A 15 -2.02 5.83 -10.14
C ALA A 15 -1.64 6.56 -11.43
N LEU A 16 -2.63 6.98 -12.22
CA LEU A 16 -2.41 7.65 -13.50
C LEU A 16 -3.37 8.83 -13.65
N GLY A 17 -2.85 9.90 -14.26
CA GLY A 17 -3.65 11.07 -14.64
C GLY A 17 -4.16 11.85 -13.45
N ALA A 18 -3.44 11.85 -12.32
CA ALA A 18 -3.81 12.61 -11.14
C ALA A 18 -2.91 13.86 -10.98
N PRO A 19 -3.43 14.96 -10.40
CA PRO A 19 -4.82 15.18 -10.03
C PRO A 19 -5.66 15.51 -11.26
N ASN A 20 -6.76 14.78 -11.48
CA ASN A 20 -7.74 15.13 -12.51
C ASN A 20 -9.15 14.68 -12.13
N ALA A 21 -10.17 15.43 -12.54
CA ALA A 21 -11.54 15.05 -12.26
C ALA A 21 -11.90 13.76 -13.02
N PHE A 22 -12.75 12.92 -12.43
CA PHE A 22 -13.12 11.65 -13.04
C PHE A 22 -13.64 11.76 -14.49
N PRO A 23 -14.49 12.75 -14.85
CA PRO A 23 -14.97 12.92 -16.22
C PRO A 23 -13.87 13.19 -17.25
N ASP A 24 -12.70 13.66 -16.80
CA ASP A 24 -11.58 14.10 -17.65
C ASP A 24 -10.48 13.03 -17.77
N LEU A 25 -10.64 11.88 -17.12
CA LEU A 25 -9.69 10.76 -17.20
C LEU A 25 -9.83 10.00 -18.52
N LYS A 26 -8.69 9.53 -19.05
CA LYS A 26 -8.69 8.60 -20.18
C LYS A 26 -9.21 7.24 -19.73
N ILE A 27 -10.13 6.65 -20.49
CA ILE A 27 -10.65 5.30 -20.22
C ILE A 27 -9.51 4.28 -20.11
N THR A 28 -8.45 4.42 -20.92
CA THR A 28 -7.27 3.54 -20.86
C THR A 28 -6.56 3.57 -19.52
N ASP A 29 -6.48 4.74 -18.87
CA ASP A 29 -5.84 4.91 -17.57
C ASP A 29 -6.68 4.24 -16.48
N ILE A 30 -8.01 4.37 -16.56
CA ILE A 30 -8.97 3.69 -15.68
C ILE A 30 -8.83 2.17 -15.80
N ILE A 31 -8.81 1.64 -17.04
CA ILE A 31 -8.64 0.20 -17.30
C ILE A 31 -7.30 -0.28 -16.75
N THR A 32 -6.22 0.47 -16.97
CA THR A 32 -4.87 0.10 -16.52
C THR A 32 -4.79 0.06 -14.99
N MET A 33 -5.33 1.07 -14.31
CA MET A 33 -5.42 1.10 -12.85
C MET A 33 -6.23 -0.07 -12.31
N ASN A 34 -7.43 -0.32 -12.84
CA ASN A 34 -8.29 -1.42 -12.35
C ASN A 34 -7.67 -2.80 -12.61
N ASN A 35 -7.12 -3.04 -13.80
CA ASN A 35 -6.50 -4.31 -14.13
C ASN A 35 -5.29 -4.61 -13.27
N THR A 36 -4.49 -3.61 -12.94
CA THR A 36 -3.30 -3.81 -12.12
C THR A 36 -3.65 -3.85 -10.63
N ASN A 37 -4.39 -2.85 -10.15
CA ASN A 37 -4.65 -2.65 -8.72
C ASN A 37 -5.72 -3.60 -8.16
N ILE A 38 -6.67 -4.06 -8.97
CA ILE A 38 -7.76 -4.96 -8.53
C ILE A 38 -7.53 -6.36 -9.10
N ASN A 39 -7.57 -6.52 -10.43
CA ASN A 39 -7.57 -7.85 -11.04
C ASN A 39 -6.26 -8.60 -10.80
N GLY A 40 -5.13 -8.00 -11.17
CA GLY A 40 -3.80 -8.58 -10.94
C GLY A 40 -3.56 -8.87 -9.46
N TYR A 41 -3.98 -7.96 -8.59
CA TYR A 41 -3.93 -8.13 -7.16
C TYR A 41 -4.72 -9.37 -6.69
N MET A 42 -5.97 -9.55 -7.12
CA MET A 42 -6.77 -10.72 -6.74
C MET A 42 -6.25 -12.02 -7.37
N PHE A 43 -5.81 -11.99 -8.63
CA PHE A 43 -5.31 -13.17 -9.35
C PHE A 43 -4.04 -13.75 -8.73
N VAL A 44 -3.11 -12.90 -8.29
CA VAL A 44 -1.90 -13.36 -7.58
C VAL A 44 -2.27 -14.02 -6.26
N THR A 45 -3.20 -13.45 -5.49
CA THR A 45 -3.69 -14.10 -4.26
C THR A 45 -4.33 -15.44 -4.56
N TYR A 46 -5.23 -15.49 -5.54
CA TYR A 46 -5.95 -16.71 -5.91
C TYR A 46 -4.97 -17.83 -6.27
N SER A 47 -3.99 -17.52 -7.12
CA SER A 47 -2.99 -18.48 -7.57
C SER A 47 -2.15 -19.01 -6.40
N VAL A 48 -1.63 -18.12 -5.55
CA VAL A 48 -0.79 -18.53 -4.42
C VAL A 48 -1.57 -19.32 -3.37
N LEU A 49 -2.81 -18.91 -3.08
CA LEU A 49 -3.67 -19.65 -2.16
C LEU A 49 -3.90 -21.07 -2.65
N ASN A 50 -4.38 -21.22 -3.89
CA ASN A 50 -4.84 -22.52 -4.38
C ASN A 50 -3.70 -23.45 -4.83
N HIS A 51 -2.54 -22.91 -5.24
CA HIS A 51 -1.42 -23.73 -5.71
C HIS A 51 -0.29 -23.90 -4.68
N SER A 52 -0.29 -23.11 -3.59
CA SER A 52 0.84 -23.11 -2.66
C SER A 52 0.44 -23.16 -1.18
N MET A 53 -0.54 -22.37 -0.73
CA MET A 53 -0.86 -22.25 0.70
C MET A 53 -1.98 -23.18 1.17
N ARG A 54 -2.92 -23.56 0.29
CA ARG A 54 -4.04 -24.48 0.57
C ARG A 54 -3.80 -25.86 -0.05
N THR A 55 -2.81 -26.57 0.44
CA THR A 55 -2.48 -27.92 -0.04
C THR A 55 -3.26 -28.98 0.74
N PRO A 56 -3.50 -30.19 0.19
CA PRO A 56 -4.22 -31.26 0.89
C PRO A 56 -3.63 -31.64 2.26
N SER A 57 -2.32 -31.47 2.44
CA SER A 57 -1.61 -31.82 3.67
C SER A 57 -1.44 -30.66 4.65
N ARG A 58 -1.60 -29.39 4.21
CA ARG A 58 -1.37 -28.22 5.06
C ARG A 58 -2.02 -26.95 4.49
N HIS A 59 -2.70 -26.21 5.35
CA HIS A 59 -3.22 -24.85 5.09
C HIS A 59 -2.44 -23.83 5.91
N THR A 60 -1.32 -23.34 5.40
CA THR A 60 -0.41 -22.48 6.15
C THR A 60 0.22 -21.40 5.26
N GLY A 61 0.53 -20.25 5.83
CA GLY A 61 1.30 -19.22 5.18
C GLY A 61 0.99 -17.82 5.70
N THR A 62 1.63 -16.81 5.12
CA THR A 62 1.29 -15.41 5.39
C THR A 62 1.22 -14.65 4.07
N ILE A 63 0.10 -13.97 3.85
CA ILE A 63 -0.11 -13.00 2.77
C ILE A 63 0.06 -11.62 3.37
N LEU A 64 1.07 -10.88 2.94
CA LEU A 64 1.24 -9.46 3.24
C LEU A 64 0.83 -8.65 2.02
N ASN A 65 -0.28 -7.95 2.14
CA ASN A 65 -0.81 -7.06 1.13
C ASN A 65 -0.32 -5.63 1.36
N ILE A 66 0.31 -5.02 0.36
CA ILE A 66 0.65 -3.60 0.40
C ILE A 66 -0.56 -2.80 -0.14
N THR A 67 -1.29 -2.15 0.76
CA THR A 67 -2.45 -1.30 0.42
C THR A 67 -2.02 0.17 0.34
N SER A 68 -2.61 1.08 1.11
CA SER A 68 -2.23 2.50 1.24
C SER A 68 -3.10 3.16 2.31
N THR A 69 -2.59 4.19 2.99
CA THR A 69 -3.43 5.05 3.84
C THR A 69 -4.59 5.71 3.07
N THR A 70 -4.45 5.88 1.75
CA THR A 70 -5.51 6.33 0.82
C THR A 70 -6.77 5.47 0.88
N ALA A 71 -6.63 4.18 1.21
CA ALA A 71 -7.75 3.26 1.34
C ALA A 71 -8.70 3.62 2.49
N LEU A 72 -8.21 4.38 3.48
CA LEU A 72 -8.91 4.69 4.72
C LEU A 72 -9.51 6.09 4.74
N GLU A 73 -9.22 6.92 3.74
CA GLU A 73 -9.66 8.31 3.72
C GLU A 73 -11.18 8.41 3.51
N ALA A 74 -11.86 9.06 4.47
CA ALA A 74 -13.30 9.26 4.44
C ALA A 74 -13.65 10.65 5.03
N PRO A 75 -14.21 11.58 4.23
CA PRO A 75 -14.47 11.46 2.79
C PRO A 75 -13.18 11.53 1.95
N PRO A 76 -13.09 10.79 0.81
CA PRO A 76 -12.01 10.96 -0.17
C PRO A 76 -11.91 12.39 -0.72
N PHE A 77 -10.72 12.77 -1.17
CA PHE A 77 -10.48 14.08 -1.79
C PHE A 77 -10.58 14.02 -3.34
N PRO A 78 -10.88 15.13 -4.03
CA PRO A 78 -11.05 15.14 -5.49
C PRO A 78 -9.71 15.00 -6.23
N GLY A 79 -9.75 14.47 -7.45
CA GLY A 79 -8.56 14.33 -8.32
C GLY A 79 -7.99 12.92 -8.40
N GLU A 80 -8.42 12.00 -7.54
CA GLU A 80 -7.90 10.62 -7.44
C GLU A 80 -9.00 9.56 -7.26
N ALA A 81 -10.20 9.80 -7.80
CA ALA A 81 -11.38 8.96 -7.55
C ALA A 81 -11.15 7.45 -7.82
N VAL A 82 -10.52 7.10 -8.94
CA VAL A 82 -10.24 5.70 -9.30
C VAL A 82 -9.23 5.07 -8.35
N TYR A 83 -8.18 5.81 -7.98
CA TYR A 83 -7.16 5.32 -7.07
C TYR A 83 -7.72 5.08 -5.65
N HIS A 84 -8.53 6.01 -5.12
CA HIS A 84 -9.27 5.81 -3.88
C HIS A 84 -10.14 4.54 -3.94
N ALA A 85 -10.92 4.37 -5.01
CA ALA A 85 -11.77 3.18 -5.17
C ALA A 85 -10.94 1.88 -5.21
N ASN A 86 -9.82 1.87 -5.93
CA ASN A 86 -8.91 0.72 -5.99
C ASN A 86 -8.33 0.38 -4.61
N LYS A 87 -7.84 1.38 -3.88
CA LYS A 87 -7.24 1.16 -2.56
C LYS A 87 -8.27 0.74 -1.51
N ALA A 88 -9.47 1.31 -1.52
CA ALA A 88 -10.58 0.84 -0.70
C ALA A 88 -10.98 -0.60 -1.02
N CYS A 89 -11.01 -0.99 -2.31
CA CYS A 89 -11.26 -2.37 -2.73
C CYS A 89 -10.19 -3.34 -2.19
N GLN A 90 -8.91 -2.98 -2.30
CA GLN A 90 -7.81 -3.80 -1.76
C GLN A 90 -7.95 -4.02 -0.25
N GLU A 91 -8.31 -2.98 0.49
CA GLU A 91 -8.52 -3.04 1.94
C GLU A 91 -9.73 -3.91 2.31
N GLY A 92 -10.87 -3.71 1.64
CA GLY A 92 -12.07 -4.54 1.81
C GLY A 92 -11.79 -6.02 1.51
N PHE A 93 -11.13 -6.30 0.38
CA PHE A 93 -10.73 -7.65 -0.01
C PHE A 93 -9.81 -8.29 1.03
N THR A 94 -8.80 -7.55 1.51
CA THR A 94 -7.84 -8.06 2.50
C THR A 94 -8.53 -8.45 3.80
N ASN A 95 -9.48 -7.62 4.26
CA ASN A 95 -10.23 -7.87 5.48
C ASN A 95 -11.22 -9.03 5.33
N ALA A 96 -11.93 -9.11 4.20
CA ALA A 96 -12.84 -10.23 3.91
C ALA A 96 -12.09 -11.56 3.81
N LEU A 97 -11.01 -11.60 3.03
CA LEU A 97 -10.20 -12.80 2.84
C LEU A 97 -9.62 -13.34 4.16
N ARG A 98 -9.20 -12.44 5.05
CA ARG A 98 -8.74 -12.83 6.39
C ARG A 98 -9.81 -13.63 7.15
N ASN A 99 -11.07 -13.22 7.05
CA ASN A 99 -12.19 -13.88 7.71
C ASN A 99 -12.55 -15.21 7.03
N GLU A 100 -12.52 -15.24 5.69
CA GLU A 100 -12.80 -16.44 4.90
C GLU A 100 -11.80 -17.58 5.14
N LEU A 101 -10.56 -17.25 5.53
CA LEU A 101 -9.51 -18.21 5.86
C LEU A 101 -9.56 -18.70 7.31
N CYS A 102 -10.65 -18.44 8.04
CA CYS A 102 -10.90 -19.02 9.35
C CYS A 102 -10.78 -20.56 9.31
N GLY A 103 -10.18 -21.15 10.35
CA GLY A 103 -9.90 -22.59 10.40
C GLY A 103 -8.64 -23.02 9.65
N THR A 104 -7.80 -22.07 9.22
CA THR A 104 -6.47 -22.33 8.64
C THR A 104 -5.36 -21.61 9.40
N ASP A 105 -4.11 -21.99 9.18
CA ASP A 105 -2.92 -21.27 9.68
C ASP A 105 -2.43 -20.22 8.68
N ILE A 106 -3.31 -19.70 7.81
CA ILE A 106 -2.97 -18.66 6.83
C ILE A 106 -3.29 -17.28 7.41
N ARG A 107 -2.27 -16.44 7.57
CA ARG A 107 -2.44 -15.04 7.98
C ARG A 107 -2.61 -14.14 6.75
N VAL A 108 -3.49 -13.14 6.84
CA VAL A 108 -3.64 -12.09 5.82
C VAL A 108 -3.48 -10.72 6.49
N LEU A 109 -2.46 -9.98 6.07
CA LEU A 109 -2.00 -8.74 6.71
C LEU A 109 -2.06 -7.58 5.71
N ALA A 110 -2.23 -6.35 6.19
CA ALA A 110 -2.24 -5.12 5.38
C ALA A 110 -1.13 -4.15 5.84
N LEU A 111 -0.14 -3.88 5.00
CA LEU A 111 0.77 -2.75 5.20
C LEU A 111 0.26 -1.56 4.39
N ARG A 112 0.10 -0.41 5.05
CA ARG A 112 -0.50 0.81 4.46
C ARG A 112 0.51 1.94 4.47
N PRO A 113 1.34 2.05 3.41
CA PRO A 113 2.23 3.20 3.27
C PRO A 113 1.47 4.50 3.00
N GLY A 114 2.02 5.60 3.53
CA GLY A 114 1.75 6.98 3.10
C GLY A 114 2.58 7.36 1.88
N VAL A 115 3.14 8.57 1.89
CA VAL A 115 4.01 9.05 0.79
C VAL A 115 5.37 8.34 0.84
N VAL A 116 5.74 7.70 -0.27
CA VAL A 116 7.02 7.01 -0.44
C VAL A 116 7.71 7.55 -1.69
N GLY A 117 8.94 8.04 -1.55
CA GLY A 117 9.79 8.57 -2.61
C GLY A 117 10.20 7.51 -3.62
N THR A 118 9.28 7.16 -4.50
CA THR A 118 9.47 6.19 -5.58
C THR A 118 9.02 6.76 -6.92
N HIS A 119 9.25 6.01 -8.00
CA HIS A 119 8.76 6.35 -9.34
C HIS A 119 7.23 6.51 -9.41
N PHE A 120 6.48 5.98 -8.42
CA PHE A 120 5.02 6.06 -8.35
C PHE A 120 4.51 7.50 -8.45
N HIS A 121 5.06 8.44 -7.67
CA HIS A 121 4.52 9.81 -7.64
C HIS A 121 4.84 10.59 -8.92
N ARG A 122 5.93 10.26 -9.63
CA ARG A 122 6.22 10.83 -10.95
C ARG A 122 5.24 10.33 -12.00
N GLN A 123 5.00 9.02 -12.05
CA GLN A 123 4.03 8.43 -12.97
C GLN A 123 2.60 8.94 -12.69
N ARG A 124 2.24 9.12 -11.41
CA ARG A 124 0.94 9.65 -10.96
C ARG A 124 0.58 10.97 -11.63
N VAL A 125 1.55 11.88 -11.70
CA VAL A 125 1.41 13.22 -12.30
C VAL A 125 1.82 13.28 -13.78
N GLY A 126 1.93 12.12 -14.45
CA GLY A 126 2.28 12.07 -15.87
C GLY A 126 3.70 12.55 -16.19
N PHE A 127 4.63 12.42 -15.24
CA PHE A 127 6.02 12.89 -15.33
C PHE A 127 6.17 14.42 -15.39
N ASP A 128 5.19 15.15 -14.86
CA ASP A 128 5.35 16.58 -14.59
C ASP A 128 6.25 16.78 -13.35
N ASP A 129 7.52 17.11 -13.59
CA ASP A 129 8.51 17.30 -12.53
C ASP A 129 8.12 18.48 -11.60
N GLY A 130 7.44 19.52 -12.10
CA GLY A 130 7.00 20.65 -11.27
C GLY A 130 5.92 20.23 -10.26
N MET A 131 4.91 19.51 -10.71
CA MET A 131 3.86 18.97 -9.82
C MET A 131 4.42 17.95 -8.82
N TYR A 132 5.43 17.18 -9.22
CA TYR A 132 6.13 16.26 -8.33
C TYR A 132 6.90 17.02 -7.23
N ASP A 133 7.69 18.02 -7.62
CA ASP A 133 8.51 18.81 -6.71
C ASP A 133 7.63 19.58 -5.71
N ASP A 134 6.55 20.21 -6.17
CA ASP A 134 5.58 20.90 -5.31
C ASP A 134 4.92 19.97 -4.29
N PHE A 135 4.63 18.73 -4.71
CA PHE A 135 4.05 17.71 -3.82
C PHE A 135 5.04 17.21 -2.77
N MET A 136 6.33 17.16 -3.08
CA MET A 136 7.39 16.69 -2.19
C MET A 136 7.99 17.81 -1.32
N ASP A 137 7.72 19.08 -1.63
CA ASP A 137 8.33 20.22 -0.95
C ASP A 137 8.06 20.26 0.57
N GLY A 138 9.08 20.65 1.35
CA GLY A 138 8.95 20.88 2.79
C GLY A 138 8.92 19.64 3.68
N TYR A 139 8.98 18.41 3.16
CA TYR A 139 9.10 17.22 4.01
C TYR A 139 9.93 16.11 3.36
N LYS A 140 10.43 15.18 4.17
CA LYS A 140 11.09 13.97 3.69
C LYS A 140 10.04 12.86 3.53
N PRO A 141 9.78 12.32 2.33
CA PRO A 141 8.92 11.16 2.17
C PRO A 141 9.62 9.90 2.71
N LEU A 142 8.87 8.79 2.87
CA LEU A 142 9.48 7.49 3.16
C LEU A 142 10.36 7.04 1.99
N VAL A 143 11.35 6.20 2.27
CA VAL A 143 12.10 5.46 1.24
C VAL A 143 11.59 4.02 1.14
N PRO A 144 11.86 3.29 0.03
CA PRO A 144 11.47 1.88 -0.10
C PRO A 144 11.90 1.00 1.08
N GLU A 145 13.07 1.30 1.65
CA GLU A 145 13.65 0.60 2.79
C GLU A 145 12.74 0.68 4.03
N ASP A 146 12.14 1.84 4.32
CA ASP A 146 11.21 2.01 5.45
C ASP A 146 9.99 1.08 5.32
N VAL A 147 9.48 0.92 4.11
CA VAL A 147 8.35 0.02 3.82
C VAL A 147 8.79 -1.45 3.94
N ALA A 148 9.99 -1.77 3.47
CA ALA A 148 10.55 -3.12 3.58
C ALA A 148 10.80 -3.53 5.03
N GLU A 149 11.36 -2.63 5.84
CA GLU A 149 11.57 -2.86 7.28
C GLU A 149 10.25 -3.03 8.02
N SER A 150 9.24 -2.22 7.69
CA SER A 150 7.88 -2.37 8.21
C SER A 150 7.26 -3.73 7.86
N ALA A 151 7.48 -4.20 6.63
CA ALA A 151 7.05 -5.54 6.20
C ALA A 151 7.77 -6.64 6.99
N VAL A 152 9.09 -6.53 7.17
CA VAL A 152 9.89 -7.48 7.97
C VAL A 152 9.39 -7.50 9.42
N TYR A 153 9.12 -6.34 10.02
CA TYR A 153 8.55 -6.23 11.36
C TYR A 153 7.24 -7.02 11.48
N MET A 154 6.30 -6.82 10.55
CA MET A 154 5.02 -7.55 10.53
C MET A 154 5.20 -9.06 10.38
N LEU A 155 6.13 -9.48 9.51
CA LEU A 155 6.37 -10.89 9.19
C LEU A 155 7.19 -11.62 10.26
N SER A 156 8.00 -10.90 11.03
CA SER A 156 8.82 -11.45 12.11
C SER A 156 8.03 -11.87 13.35
N ALA A 157 6.77 -11.41 13.46
CA ALA A 157 5.90 -11.77 14.57
C ALA A 157 5.65 -13.30 14.60
N PRO A 158 5.73 -13.93 15.79
CA PRO A 158 5.48 -15.37 15.94
C PRO A 158 4.05 -15.70 15.49
N MET A 159 3.77 -16.97 15.13
CA MET A 159 2.46 -17.37 14.59
C MET A 159 1.28 -17.12 15.54
N SER A 160 1.51 -17.05 16.85
CA SER A 160 0.51 -16.66 17.85
C SER A 160 0.14 -15.16 17.81
N VAL A 161 0.91 -14.35 17.09
CA VAL A 161 0.73 -12.92 16.93
C VAL A 161 0.46 -12.60 15.46
N SER A 162 -0.57 -11.79 15.22
CA SER A 162 -0.92 -11.33 13.89
C SER A 162 -1.10 -9.81 13.90
N ILE A 163 -0.13 -9.10 13.31
CA ILE A 163 -0.21 -7.66 13.07
C ILE A 163 -1.10 -7.46 11.85
N LYS A 164 -2.42 -7.44 12.07
CA LYS A 164 -3.42 -7.44 10.99
C LYS A 164 -3.25 -6.29 10.02
N ALA A 165 -2.90 -5.12 10.53
CA ALA A 165 -2.59 -3.96 9.72
C ALA A 165 -1.53 -3.07 10.38
N LEU A 166 -0.75 -2.36 9.56
CA LEU A 166 0.24 -1.38 9.99
C LEU A 166 0.20 -0.18 9.03
N ASP A 167 0.04 1.01 9.58
CA ASP A 167 0.16 2.26 8.84
C ASP A 167 1.58 2.78 9.02
N VAL A 168 2.28 3.06 7.91
CA VAL A 168 3.63 3.62 7.92
C VAL A 168 3.64 4.88 7.07
N VAL A 169 3.92 6.02 7.68
CA VAL A 169 3.85 7.33 7.02
C VAL A 169 5.07 8.17 7.41
N PRO A 170 5.49 9.13 6.59
CA PRO A 170 6.44 10.14 7.03
C PRO A 170 5.92 10.80 8.31
N SER A 171 6.78 11.07 9.30
CA SER A 171 6.34 11.76 10.52
C SER A 171 5.75 13.14 10.24
N ALA A 172 6.15 13.77 9.13
CA ALA A 172 5.59 15.02 8.64
C ALA A 172 4.16 14.88 8.08
N GLN A 173 3.75 13.69 7.64
CA GLN A 173 2.41 13.40 7.13
C GLN A 173 1.48 13.04 8.30
N ARG A 174 0.55 13.95 8.64
CA ARG A 174 -0.38 13.78 9.79
C ARG A 174 -1.68 13.12 9.39
N SER A 175 -2.14 13.41 8.18
CA SER A 175 -3.22 12.73 7.48
C SER A 175 -2.89 12.70 5.99
N LEU A 176 -3.78 12.18 5.16
CA LEU A 176 -3.52 12.05 3.73
C LEU A 176 -3.26 13.40 3.04
N THR A 177 -3.90 14.47 3.53
CA THR A 177 -3.83 15.83 2.96
C THR A 177 -3.12 16.84 3.87
N VAL A 178 -2.77 16.46 5.10
CA VAL A 178 -2.13 17.36 6.07
C VAL A 178 -0.65 17.03 6.23
N PHE A 179 0.19 17.91 5.71
CA PHE A 179 1.66 17.81 5.76
C PHE A 179 2.25 18.95 6.58
N ASP A 180 3.10 18.59 7.53
CA ASP A 180 3.92 19.50 8.31
C ASP A 180 5.20 19.84 7.54
N ARG A 181 5.10 20.81 6.64
CA ARG A 181 6.18 21.23 5.72
C ARG A 181 7.36 21.93 6.40
N GLU A 182 7.29 22.11 7.72
CA GLU A 182 8.39 22.64 8.53
C GLU A 182 9.00 21.56 9.42
N TRP A 183 8.51 20.32 9.37
CA TRP A 183 9.00 19.21 10.20
C TRP A 183 10.49 18.95 10.00
N SER A 184 10.95 18.91 8.74
CA SER A 184 12.35 18.67 8.41
C SER A 184 13.25 19.74 9.02
N LYS A 185 12.94 21.02 8.80
CA LYS A 185 13.70 22.15 9.36
C LYS A 185 13.81 22.11 10.88
N ARG A 186 12.76 21.68 11.58
CA ARG A 186 12.78 21.57 13.05
C ARG A 186 13.63 20.40 13.55
N ASN A 187 13.84 19.37 12.74
CA ASN A 187 14.54 18.14 13.15
C ASN A 187 15.91 17.96 12.48
N GLU A 188 16.32 18.85 11.57
CA GLU A 188 17.66 18.86 10.96
C GLU A 188 18.81 18.86 11.99
N ASN A 189 18.59 19.40 13.18
CA ASN A 189 19.58 19.40 14.28
C ASN A 189 19.51 18.19 15.21
N ASN A 190 18.47 17.34 15.10
CA ASN A 190 18.28 16.15 15.95
C ASN A 190 18.86 14.88 15.31
N ASP A 191 18.93 14.80 13.98
CA ASP A 191 19.47 13.64 13.23
C ASP A 191 21.02 13.58 13.23
N ALA A 192 21.69 14.58 13.84
CA ALA A 192 23.15 14.69 13.91
C ALA A 192 23.77 14.13 15.22
N ASN A 193 22.97 13.52 16.10
CA ASN A 193 23.42 12.94 17.38
C ASN A 193 23.16 11.43 17.45
#